data_AF-X6LBU3-F1
#
_entry.id   AF-X6LBU3-F1
#
_cell.length_a   1.000
_cell.length_b   1.000
_cell.length_c   1.000
_cell.angle_alpha   90.00
_cell.angle_beta   90.00
_cell.angle_gamma   90.00
#
_symmetry.space_group_name_H-M   'P 1'
#
loop_
_entity.id
_entity.type
_entity.pdbx_description
1 polymer ?
#
loop_
_entity_poly.entity_id
_entity_poly.type
_entity_poly.pdbx_seq_one_letter_code
_entity_poly.pdbx_strand_id
1 'polypeptide(L)'
;MNIFFHLKKVDSHHSDDDRYETILITPCLNERTVFPEVMRDTCIKLIQHEQEQEQGQVQGQRSNTDTHKDSHKKKAKNEHWAKVQVIEKAVSVDKLMKWIENKQIIEIFATDSVNVTTKIQKISCKNRGHIYEQSIQQETPWLSQQLRNHILDMQHGVIEHPWSVVAVV
;
A
#
# COMPACT_ATOMS: atom_id res chain seq x y z
N MET A 1 -10.09 12.41 -2.77
CA MET A 1 -8.65 12.20 -2.98
C MET A 1 -7.97 12.08 -1.63
N ASN A 2 -7.59 10.85 -1.29
CA ASN A 2 -6.92 10.51 -0.04
C ASN A 2 -5.44 10.25 -0.29
N ILE A 3 -4.56 10.84 0.51
CA ILE A 3 -3.11 10.76 0.34
C ILE A 3 -2.53 9.65 1.23
N PHE A 4 -1.57 8.95 0.67
CA PHE A 4 -0.78 7.91 1.30
C PHE A 4 0.71 8.25 1.21
N PHE A 5 1.41 8.03 2.32
CA PHE A 5 2.86 8.18 2.44
C PHE A 5 3.47 6.80 2.67
N HIS A 6 4.22 6.29 1.69
CA HIS A 6 4.93 5.02 1.81
C HIS A 6 6.38 5.30 2.22
N LEU A 7 6.76 4.81 3.38
CA LEU A 7 8.01 5.13 4.07
C LEU A 7 8.84 3.88 4.31
N LYS A 8 10.17 4.02 4.26
CA LYS A 8 11.10 3.04 4.82
C LYS A 8 10.92 2.99 6.34
N LYS A 9 10.85 1.80 6.91
CA LYS A 9 11.01 1.65 8.36
C LYS A 9 12.46 2.07 8.70
N VAL A 10 12.62 2.96 9.66
CA VAL A 10 13.95 3.26 10.20
C VAL A 10 14.14 2.34 11.38
N ASP A 11 15.31 1.69 11.45
CA ASP A 11 15.74 0.82 12.54
C ASP A 11 15.81 1.62 13.84
N SER A 12 14.65 1.90 14.43
CA SER A 12 14.57 2.33 15.81
C SER A 12 14.70 1.07 16.63
N HIS A 13 15.72 1.01 17.49
CA HIS A 13 16.00 -0.06 18.46
C HIS A 13 14.82 -0.42 19.42
N HIS A 14 13.59 0.05 19.17
CA HIS A 14 12.43 0.02 20.06
C HIS A 14 11.08 -0.28 19.35
N SER A 15 11.05 -0.87 18.14
CA SER A 15 9.78 -1.39 17.59
C SER A 15 9.73 -2.91 17.74
N ASP A 16 8.84 -3.41 18.61
CA ASP A 16 8.64 -4.85 18.90
C ASP A 16 8.13 -5.70 17.72
N ASP A 17 8.03 -5.13 16.50
CA ASP A 17 7.48 -5.83 15.34
C ASP A 17 8.41 -5.76 14.13
N ASP A 18 9.44 -6.60 14.14
CA ASP A 18 10.41 -6.79 13.05
C ASP A 18 9.82 -7.43 11.78
N ARG A 19 8.52 -7.70 11.75
CA ARG A 19 7.85 -8.34 10.59
C ARG A 19 7.66 -7.40 9.41
N TYR A 20 7.69 -6.09 9.64
CA TYR A 20 7.44 -5.07 8.60
C TYR A 20 8.73 -4.39 8.15
N GLU A 21 8.90 -4.23 6.84
CA GLU A 21 10.03 -3.52 6.20
C GLU A 21 9.67 -2.07 5.84
N THR A 22 8.39 -1.79 5.56
CA THR A 22 7.91 -0.46 5.19
C THR A 22 6.64 -0.09 5.93
N ILE A 23 6.31 1.20 5.93
CA ILE A 23 5.14 1.76 6.59
C ILE A 23 4.33 2.56 5.57
N LEU A 24 3.02 2.31 5.51
CA LEU A 24 2.07 3.08 4.75
C LEU A 24 1.22 3.93 5.69
N ILE A 25 1.36 5.26 5.62
CA ILE A 25 0.64 6.20 6.48
C ILE A 25 -0.44 6.93 5.68
N THR A 26 -1.64 7.05 6.23
CA THR A 26 -2.71 7.88 5.68
C THR A 26 -3.44 8.65 6.80
N PRO A 27 -3.96 9.87 6.56
CA PRO A 27 -4.72 10.62 7.57
C PRO A 27 -5.96 9.85 8.07
N CYS A 28 -6.30 9.99 9.36
CA CYS A 28 -7.46 9.35 9.98
C CYS A 28 -8.78 9.99 9.54
N LEU A 29 -9.86 9.19 9.47
CA LEU A 29 -11.21 9.68 9.15
C LEU A 29 -11.85 10.53 10.27
N ASN A 30 -11.32 10.48 11.49
CA ASN A 30 -11.87 11.23 12.63
C ASN A 30 -11.54 12.73 12.60
N GLU A 31 -10.58 13.13 11.77
CA GLU A 31 -10.38 14.51 11.39
C GLU A 31 -11.50 14.84 10.41
N ARG A 32 -12.47 15.69 10.80
CA ARG A 32 -13.67 16.10 10.01
C ARG A 32 -13.37 16.71 8.62
N THR A 33 -12.12 16.64 8.19
CA THR A 33 -11.52 17.15 6.96
C THR A 33 -11.21 16.04 5.96
N VAL A 34 -11.21 14.76 6.37
CA VAL A 34 -10.91 13.62 5.49
C VAL A 34 -12.21 12.97 5.00
N PHE A 35 -12.41 12.95 3.69
CA PHE A 35 -13.59 12.34 3.09
C PHE A 35 -13.46 10.80 3.10
N PRO A 36 -14.43 10.05 3.65
CA PRO A 36 -14.41 8.59 3.68
C PRO A 36 -14.65 8.03 2.28
N GLU A 37 -13.57 7.94 1.51
CA GLU A 37 -13.59 7.48 0.13
C GLU A 37 -13.46 5.97 0.05
N VAL A 38 -14.32 5.33 -0.76
CA VAL A 38 -14.30 3.87 -0.96
C VAL A 38 -12.91 3.39 -1.40
N MET A 39 -12.24 4.12 -2.28
CA MET A 39 -10.92 3.72 -2.78
C MET A 39 -9.84 3.68 -1.67
N ARG A 40 -9.92 4.60 -0.70
CA ARG A 40 -9.02 4.60 0.46
C ARG A 40 -9.21 3.32 1.27
N ASP A 41 -10.45 3.01 1.59
CA ASP A 41 -10.82 1.83 2.37
C ASP A 41 -10.44 0.53 1.63
N THR A 42 -10.70 0.46 0.33
CA THR A 42 -10.29 -0.65 -0.53
C THR A 42 -8.79 -0.88 -0.49
N CYS A 43 -7.96 0.18 -0.61
CA CYS A 43 -6.50 0.01 -0.54
C CYS A 43 -6.03 -0.52 0.81
N ILE A 44 -6.58 -0.02 1.93
CA ILE A 44 -6.22 -0.48 3.28
C ILE A 44 -6.62 -1.94 3.47
N LYS A 45 -7.88 -2.27 3.16
CA LYS A 45 -8.41 -3.63 3.32
C LYS A 45 -7.71 -4.63 2.41
N LEU A 46 -7.34 -4.23 1.19
CA LEU A 46 -6.63 -5.10 0.28
C LEU A 46 -5.27 -5.48 0.84
N ILE A 47 -4.51 -4.52 1.38
CA ILE A 47 -3.22 -4.81 2.03
C ILE A 47 -3.42 -5.79 3.19
N GLN A 48 -4.40 -5.52 4.07
CA GLN A 48 -4.69 -6.39 5.22
C GLN A 48 -5.12 -7.80 4.79
N HIS A 49 -5.99 -7.90 3.79
CA HIS A 49 -6.45 -9.19 3.25
C HIS A 49 -5.29 -10.01 2.68
N GLU A 50 -4.44 -9.41 1.86
CA GLU A 50 -3.28 -10.12 1.29
C GLU A 50 -2.28 -10.55 2.39
N GLN A 51 -2.11 -9.75 3.44
CA GLN A 51 -1.31 -10.11 4.61
C GLN A 51 -1.84 -11.33 5.35
N GLU A 52 -3.16 -11.43 5.53
CA GLU A 52 -3.82 -12.57 6.18
C GLU A 52 -3.68 -13.85 5.33
N GLN A 53 -3.85 -13.75 4.02
CA GLN A 53 -3.71 -14.88 3.08
C GLN A 53 -2.29 -15.44 3.04
N GLU A 54 -1.27 -14.56 3.10
CA GLU A 54 0.14 -14.97 3.17
C GLU A 54 0.46 -15.68 4.49
N GLN A 55 -0.04 -15.18 5.63
CA GLN A 55 0.18 -15.81 6.94
C GLN A 55 -0.51 -17.19 7.08
N GLY A 56 -1.73 -17.34 6.56
CA GLY A 56 -2.46 -18.62 6.57
C GLY A 56 -1.78 -19.72 5.74
N GLN A 57 -1.14 -19.37 4.62
CA GLN A 57 -0.42 -20.34 3.79
C GLN A 57 0.87 -20.86 4.44
N VAL A 58 1.58 -20.02 5.20
CA VAL A 58 2.81 -20.41 5.91
C VAL A 58 2.52 -21.42 7.04
N GLN A 59 1.33 -21.36 7.66
CA GLN A 59 0.93 -22.30 8.70
C GLN A 59 0.44 -23.65 8.13
N GLY A 60 -0.19 -23.65 6.95
CA GLY A 60 -0.68 -24.86 6.29
C GLY A 60 0.41 -25.74 5.64
N GLN A 61 1.62 -25.22 5.41
CA GLN A 61 2.73 -25.98 4.80
C GLN A 61 3.58 -26.78 5.80
N ARG A 62 3.35 -26.65 7.11
CA ARG A 62 4.07 -27.44 8.13
C ARG A 62 3.47 -28.82 8.41
N SER A 63 2.34 -29.16 7.79
CA SER A 63 1.73 -30.48 7.88
C SER A 63 1.41 -30.98 6.48
N ASN A 64 2.39 -31.61 5.83
CA ASN A 64 2.22 -32.76 4.92
C ASN A 64 3.51 -33.01 4.13
N THR A 65 4.29 -33.99 4.59
CA THR A 65 5.11 -34.82 3.70
C THR A 65 4.18 -35.83 3.05
N ASP A 66 3.84 -35.65 1.77
CA ASP A 66 4.02 -36.70 0.74
C ASP A 66 3.24 -36.42 -0.57
N THR A 67 4.03 -36.42 -1.65
CA THR A 67 3.75 -36.83 -3.04
C THR A 67 2.66 -36.19 -3.92
N HIS A 68 3.15 -35.89 -5.13
CA HIS A 68 2.53 -35.90 -6.46
C HIS A 68 1.96 -34.60 -7.09
N LYS A 69 2.73 -34.13 -8.08
CA LYS A 69 2.40 -33.46 -9.37
C LYS A 69 0.93 -33.02 -9.56
N ASP A 70 0.72 -31.71 -9.77
CA ASP A 70 0.40 -31.23 -11.12
C ASP A 70 0.54 -29.71 -11.28
N SER A 71 0.82 -29.34 -12.52
CA SER A 71 1.43 -28.10 -12.97
C SER A 71 0.39 -27.01 -13.31
N HIS A 72 0.86 -25.76 -13.31
CA HIS A 72 0.17 -24.54 -13.78
C HIS A 72 -0.74 -23.80 -12.80
N LYS A 73 -0.11 -23.23 -11.77
CA LYS A 73 -0.46 -21.87 -11.35
C LYS A 73 0.84 -21.07 -11.26
N LYS A 74 1.17 -20.33 -12.33
CA LYS A 74 2.18 -19.26 -12.25
C LYS A 74 1.64 -18.21 -11.29
N LYS A 75 1.78 -18.44 -9.98
CA LYS A 75 1.69 -17.40 -8.95
C LYS A 75 2.85 -16.45 -9.25
N ALA A 76 2.56 -15.33 -9.89
CA ALA A 76 3.56 -14.30 -10.10
C ALA A 76 4.11 -13.90 -8.73
N LYS A 77 5.43 -14.04 -8.57
CA LYS A 77 6.24 -13.47 -7.49
C LYS A 77 5.86 -11.99 -7.31
N ASN A 78 5.13 -11.66 -6.25
CA ASN A 78 5.08 -10.31 -5.69
C ASN A 78 4.98 -10.46 -4.17
N GLU A 79 6.05 -11.02 -3.60
CA GLU A 79 6.25 -11.40 -2.20
C GLU A 79 6.44 -10.19 -1.25
N HIS A 80 5.51 -9.23 -1.17
CA HIS A 80 5.78 -8.02 -0.36
C HIS A 80 4.59 -7.43 0.40
N TRP A 81 3.38 -8.00 0.32
CA TRP A 81 2.23 -7.47 1.09
C TRP A 81 2.41 -7.63 2.60
N ALA A 82 2.91 -8.78 3.06
CA ALA A 82 3.25 -9.09 4.46
C ALA A 82 4.09 -8.02 5.18
N LYS A 83 4.85 -7.22 4.43
CA LYS A 83 5.91 -6.39 4.98
C LYS A 83 5.56 -4.90 5.08
N VAL A 84 4.32 -4.52 4.79
CA VAL A 84 3.84 -3.14 4.84
C VAL A 84 2.96 -2.90 6.07
N GLN A 85 3.42 -2.11 7.04
CA GLN A 85 2.57 -1.71 8.15
C GLN A 85 1.64 -0.56 7.75
N VAL A 86 0.32 -0.74 7.82
CA VAL A 86 -0.65 0.34 7.57
C VAL A 86 -0.95 1.10 8.86
N ILE A 87 -0.76 2.43 8.84
CA ILE A 87 -1.00 3.30 10.00
C ILE A 87 -1.91 4.46 9.58
N GLU A 88 -3.08 4.53 10.22
CA GLU A 88 -3.94 5.71 10.14
C GLU A 88 -3.48 6.73 11.19
N LYS A 89 -2.93 7.88 10.75
CA LYS A 89 -2.47 8.95 11.64
C LYS A 89 -2.39 10.31 10.93
N ALA A 90 -2.68 11.37 11.67
CA ALA A 90 -2.40 12.75 11.27
C ALA A 90 -0.94 12.95 10.79
N VAL A 91 -0.77 13.66 9.66
CA VAL A 91 0.54 14.01 9.11
C VAL A 91 0.66 15.53 9.01
N SER A 92 1.51 16.13 9.83
CA SER A 92 1.84 17.56 9.73
C SER A 92 2.91 17.81 8.67
N VAL A 93 2.97 19.04 8.17
CA VAL A 93 4.03 19.47 7.23
C VAL A 93 5.42 19.28 7.84
N ASP A 94 5.62 19.60 9.11
CA ASP A 94 6.92 19.42 9.77
C ASP A 94 7.34 17.95 9.84
N LYS A 95 6.38 17.04 10.03
CA LYS A 95 6.65 15.60 10.01
C LYS A 95 7.01 15.12 8.61
N LEU A 96 6.30 15.60 7.59
CA LEU A 96 6.61 15.31 6.19
C LEU A 96 8.01 15.80 5.82
N MET A 97 8.37 17.02 6.21
CA MET A 97 9.72 17.59 5.99
C MET A 97 10.81 16.70 6.60
N LYS A 98 10.62 16.25 7.85
CA LYS A 98 11.56 15.32 8.51
C LYS A 98 11.74 14.02 7.73
N TRP A 99 10.64 13.44 7.21
CA TRP A 99 10.74 12.23 6.38
C TRP A 99 11.49 12.47 5.07
N ILE A 100 11.37 13.66 4.48
CA ILE A 100 12.07 14.05 3.25
C ILE A 100 13.57 14.22 3.54
N GLU A 101 13.91 15.00 4.57
CA GLU A 101 15.29 15.24 5.02
C GLU A 101 16.02 13.93 5.34
N ASN A 102 15.34 13.01 6.02
CA ASN A 102 15.86 11.70 6.37
C ASN A 102 15.83 10.68 5.22
N LYS A 103 15.39 11.06 4.01
CA LYS A 103 15.24 10.16 2.85
C LYS A 103 14.40 8.91 3.14
N GLN A 104 13.39 9.05 4.00
CA GLN A 104 12.51 7.96 4.41
C GLN A 104 11.38 7.71 3.40
N ILE A 105 11.04 8.70 2.57
CA ILE A 105 9.94 8.56 1.61
C ILE A 105 10.35 7.66 0.44
N ILE A 106 9.64 6.54 0.30
CA ILE A 106 9.71 5.67 -0.88
C ILE A 106 8.85 6.27 -1.98
N GLU A 107 7.60 6.56 -1.67
CA GLU A 107 6.65 7.19 -2.58
C GLU A 107 5.52 7.91 -1.84
N ILE A 108 4.91 8.86 -2.53
CA ILE A 108 3.68 9.51 -2.12
C ILE A 108 2.67 9.30 -3.24
N PHE A 109 1.48 8.84 -2.91
CA PHE A 109 0.42 8.67 -3.89
C PHE A 109 -0.92 9.06 -3.30
N ALA A 110 -1.84 9.38 -4.18
CA ALA A 110 -3.22 9.65 -3.88
C ALA A 110 -4.09 8.52 -4.41
N THR A 111 -5.28 8.37 -3.84
CA THR A 111 -6.31 7.45 -4.33
C THR A 111 -7.57 8.21 -4.70
N ASP A 112 -8.20 7.76 -5.77
CA ASP A 112 -9.53 8.21 -6.18
C ASP A 112 -10.24 7.15 -7.04
N SER A 113 -11.54 7.32 -7.25
CA SER A 113 -12.34 6.38 -8.07
C SER A 113 -12.03 6.41 -9.56
N VAL A 114 -11.37 7.45 -10.07
CA VAL A 114 -11.10 7.64 -11.51
C VAL A 114 -9.80 6.94 -11.91
N ASN A 115 -8.77 7.06 -11.07
CA ASN A 115 -7.41 6.60 -11.36
C ASN A 115 -6.98 5.44 -10.46
N VAL A 116 -7.76 5.08 -9.45
CA VAL A 116 -7.42 4.11 -8.37
C VAL A 116 -6.25 4.61 -7.52
N THR A 117 -5.06 4.74 -8.13
CA THR A 117 -3.90 5.41 -7.55
C THR A 117 -3.30 6.42 -8.52
N THR A 118 -2.84 7.55 -7.97
CA THR A 118 -2.13 8.62 -8.68
C THR A 118 -0.87 8.99 -7.91
N LYS A 119 0.28 8.84 -8.56
CA LYS A 119 1.59 9.19 -7.97
C LYS A 119 1.72 10.70 -7.80
N ILE A 120 2.13 11.15 -6.62
CA ILE A 120 2.39 12.56 -6.34
C ILE A 120 3.87 12.84 -6.61
N GLN A 121 4.16 13.62 -7.65
CA GLN A 121 5.53 13.93 -8.05
C GLN A 121 6.11 15.15 -7.31
N LYS A 122 5.26 16.07 -6.89
CA LYS A 122 5.67 17.36 -6.34
C LYS A 122 4.69 17.86 -5.28
N ILE A 123 5.22 18.39 -4.18
CA ILE A 123 4.43 19.06 -3.14
C ILE A 123 5.01 20.44 -2.92
N SER A 124 4.14 21.45 -2.96
CA SER A 124 4.49 22.84 -2.64
C SER A 124 3.70 23.30 -1.43
N CYS A 125 4.36 23.98 -0.50
CA CYS A 125 3.75 24.51 0.70
C CYS A 125 3.85 26.03 0.71
N LYS A 126 2.72 26.69 1.01
CA LYS A 126 2.68 28.16 1.14
C LYS A 126 3.69 28.57 2.21
N ASN A 127 4.53 29.56 1.90
CA ASN A 127 5.62 30.07 2.74
C ASN A 127 6.85 29.15 2.89
N ARG A 128 6.85 27.94 2.33
CA ARG A 128 8.03 27.04 2.35
C ARG A 128 8.49 26.60 0.96
N GLY A 129 7.80 27.04 -0.10
CA GLY A 129 8.18 26.75 -1.48
C GLY A 129 7.93 25.29 -1.85
N HIS A 130 8.81 24.72 -2.67
CA HIS A 130 8.77 23.31 -3.06
C HIS A 130 9.39 22.45 -1.95
N ILE A 131 8.60 21.57 -1.35
CA ILE A 131 9.02 20.76 -0.20
C ILE A 131 9.32 19.31 -0.57
N TYR A 132 8.71 18.79 -1.63
CA TYR A 132 8.94 17.44 -2.13
C TYR A 132 9.02 17.48 -3.65
N GLU A 133 10.00 16.77 -4.19
CA GLU A 133 10.11 16.45 -5.60
C GLU A 133 10.64 15.02 -5.72
N GLN A 134 9.89 14.17 -6.41
CA GLN A 134 10.29 12.80 -6.61
C GLN A 134 11.48 12.74 -7.56
N SER A 135 12.62 12.26 -7.06
CA SER A 135 13.79 12.05 -7.90
C SER A 135 13.52 10.96 -8.94
N ILE A 136 13.95 11.19 -10.18
CA ILE A 136 13.94 10.23 -11.29
C ILE A 136 14.75 8.96 -10.95
N GLN A 137 15.69 9.05 -10.00
CA GLN A 137 16.57 7.96 -9.58
C GLN A 137 16.00 7.08 -8.45
N GLN A 138 14.84 7.42 -7.88
CA GLN A 138 14.22 6.53 -6.90
C GLN A 138 13.76 5.25 -7.59
N GLU A 139 14.02 4.10 -6.95
CA GLU A 139 13.50 2.79 -7.37
C GLU A 139 12.02 2.90 -7.70
N THR A 140 11.61 2.19 -8.76
CA THR A 140 10.25 2.26 -9.28
C THR A 140 9.24 2.01 -8.15
N PRO A 141 8.39 2.98 -7.80
CA PRO A 141 7.40 2.80 -6.75
C PRO A 141 6.51 1.61 -7.08
N TRP A 142 6.56 0.58 -6.22
CA TRP A 142 5.90 -0.69 -6.48
C TRP A 142 4.51 -0.76 -5.86
N LEU A 143 4.29 -0.15 -4.69
CA LEU A 143 3.06 -0.37 -3.93
C LEU A 143 1.86 0.31 -4.59
N SER A 144 1.98 1.57 -4.99
CA SER A 144 0.88 2.27 -5.68
C SER A 144 0.48 1.61 -7.00
N GLN A 145 1.46 1.10 -7.76
CA GLN A 145 1.23 0.39 -9.01
C GLN A 145 0.61 -1.00 -8.77
N GLN A 146 1.08 -1.71 -7.76
CA GLN A 146 0.55 -3.03 -7.41
C GLN A 146 -0.89 -2.93 -6.92
N LEU A 147 -1.20 -1.96 -6.05
CA LEU A 147 -2.56 -1.64 -5.63
C LEU A 147 -3.45 -1.34 -6.85
N ARG A 148 -2.97 -0.49 -7.76
CA ARG A 148 -3.70 -0.12 -8.98
C ARG A 148 -4.05 -1.35 -9.82
N ASN A 149 -3.04 -2.16 -10.15
CA ASN A 149 -3.23 -3.32 -10.99
C ASN A 149 -4.18 -4.33 -10.34
N HIS A 150 -3.99 -4.63 -9.07
CA HIS A 150 -4.83 -5.60 -8.36
C HIS A 150 -6.29 -5.14 -8.28
N ILE A 151 -6.53 -3.86 -7.99
CA ILE A 151 -7.89 -3.31 -7.97
C ILE A 151 -8.53 -3.32 -9.35
N LEU A 152 -7.79 -2.97 -10.40
CA LEU A 152 -8.29 -3.04 -11.79
C LEU A 152 -8.60 -4.49 -12.19
N ASP A 153 -7.76 -5.44 -11.82
CA ASP A 153 -7.98 -6.86 -12.07
C ASP A 153 -9.26 -7.36 -11.38
N MET A 154 -9.55 -6.91 -10.16
CA MET A 154 -10.82 -7.17 -9.48
C MET A 154 -12.01 -6.52 -10.21
N GLN A 155 -11.88 -5.24 -10.60
CA GLN A 155 -12.94 -4.47 -11.25
C GLN A 155 -13.31 -5.00 -12.63
N HIS A 156 -12.32 -5.55 -13.36
CA HIS A 156 -12.51 -6.11 -14.69
C HIS A 156 -12.81 -7.62 -14.66
N GLY A 157 -12.95 -8.22 -13.47
CA GLY A 157 -13.25 -9.65 -13.32
C GLY A 157 -12.12 -10.58 -13.74
N VAL A 158 -10.89 -10.08 -13.84
CA VAL A 158 -9.68 -10.89 -14.03
C VAL A 158 -9.41 -11.72 -12.77
N ILE A 159 -9.64 -11.12 -11.60
CA ILE A 159 -9.61 -11.77 -10.30
C ILE A 159 -11.04 -11.77 -9.73
N GLU A 160 -11.53 -12.96 -9.40
CA GLU A 160 -12.77 -13.11 -8.65
C GLU A 160 -12.57 -12.60 -7.21
N HIS A 161 -13.41 -11.67 -6.77
CA HIS A 161 -13.31 -11.09 -5.44
C HIS A 161 -14.70 -10.77 -4.88
N PRO A 162 -14.97 -10.97 -3.59
CA PRO A 162 -16.27 -10.63 -2.98
C PRO A 162 -16.64 -9.14 -3.04
N TRP A 163 -15.73 -8.28 -3.48
CA TRP A 163 -15.97 -6.84 -3.66
C TRP A 163 -16.37 -6.48 -5.09
N SER A 164 -16.23 -7.38 -6.06
CA SER A 164 -16.69 -7.16 -7.42
C SER A 164 -18.09 -7.74 -7.59
N VAL A 165 -18.94 -7.02 -8.32
CA VAL A 165 -20.28 -7.48 -8.71
C VAL A 165 -20.28 -7.61 -10.22
N VAL A 166 -20.44 -8.83 -10.70
CA VAL A 166 -20.60 -9.10 -12.14
C VAL A 166 -22.07 -8.90 -12.47
N ALA A 167 -22.37 -7.88 -13.28
CA ALA A 167 -23.70 -7.73 -13.84
C ALA A 167 -23.90 -8.82 -14.91
N VAL A 168 -24.82 -9.75 -14.66
CA VAL A 168 -25.31 -10.67 -15.69
C VAL A 168 -26.33 -9.89 -16.51
N VAL A 169 -25.96 -9.54 -17.75
CA VAL A 169 -26.82 -8.83 -18.72
C VAL A 169 -27.36 -9.84 -19.72
#